data_AF-A0A835H668-F1
#
_entry.id   AF-A0A835H668-F1
#
_cell.length_a   1.000
_cell.length_b   1.000
_cell.length_c   1.000
_cell.angle_alpha   90.00
_cell.angle_beta   90.00
_cell.angle_gamma   90.00
#
_symmetry.space_group_name_H-M   'P 1'
#
loop_
_entity.id
_entity.type
_entity.pdbx_description
1 polymer ?
#
loop_
_entity_poly.entity_id
_entity_poly.type
_entity_poly.pdbx_seq_one_letter_code
_entity_poly.pdbx_strand_id
1 'polypeptide(L)' 'MEGSVARELLGFPPDSRPSPSQVKAAYKRKAWESHPDRFPAHEKVSAESKFKSISEAYSLLQAGQFLAFIYFETASR' A
#
# COMPACT_ATOMS: atom_id res chain seq x y z
N MET A 1 8.04 -3.07 -9.92
CA MET A 1 7.07 -1.99 -9.67
C MET A 1 7.81 -0.87 -8.97
N GLU A 2 7.88 0.30 -9.59
CA GLU A 2 8.48 1.48 -8.98
C GLU A 2 7.68 1.88 -7.73
N GLY A 3 8.36 2.30 -6.67
CA GLY A 3 7.70 2.74 -5.42
C GLY A 3 6.71 3.89 -5.62
N SER A 4 6.81 4.63 -6.73
CA SER A 4 5.85 5.64 -7.18
C SER A 4 4.48 5.05 -7.51
N VAL A 5 4.42 3.90 -8.18
CA VAL A 5 3.16 3.21 -8.53
C VAL A 5 2.44 2.72 -7.27
N ALA A 6 3.20 2.21 -6.29
CA ALA A 6 2.64 1.77 -5.02
C ALA A 6 2.03 2.93 -4.21
N ARG A 7 2.65 4.12 -4.24
CA ARG A 7 2.11 5.34 -3.61
C ARG A 7 0.80 5.73 -4.26
N GLU A 8 0.77 5.75 -5.58
CA GLU A 8 -0.42 6.15 -6.34
C GLU A 8 -1.61 5.20 -6.08
N LEU A 9 -1.36 3.89 -6.00
CA LEU A 9 -2.39 2.89 -5.66
C LEU A 9 -3.03 3.12 -4.28
N LEU A 10 -2.24 3.57 -3.31
CA LEU A 10 -2.72 3.93 -1.98
C LEU A 10 -3.32 5.35 -1.92
N GLY A 11 -3.22 6.13 -2.99
CA GLY A 11 -3.73 7.50 -3.09
C GLY A 11 -2.74 8.56 -2.61
N PHE A 12 -1.44 8.25 -2.62
CA PHE A 12 -0.36 9.21 -2.36
C PHE A 12 0.26 9.70 -3.67
N PRO A 13 0.80 10.94 -3.68
CA PRO A 13 1.59 11.42 -4.80
C PRO A 13 2.84 10.55 -5.03
N PRO A 14 3.31 10.39 -6.28
CA PRO A 14 4.49 9.59 -6.59
C PRO A 14 5.77 10.14 -5.92
N ASP A 15 5.87 11.46 -5.75
CA ASP A 15 6.97 12.15 -5.06
C ASP A 15 6.83 12.21 -3.53
N SER A 16 5.68 11.79 -3.00
CA SER A 16 5.45 11.84 -1.56
C SER A 16 6.08 10.66 -0.85
N ARG A 17 6.65 10.90 0.34
CA ARG A 17 7.11 9.85 1.26
C ARG A 17 6.14 9.73 2.43
N PRO A 18 5.04 8.97 2.28
CA PRO A 18 4.10 8.78 3.37
C PRO A 18 4.77 8.03 4.53
N SER A 19 4.45 8.45 5.75
CA SER A 19 4.86 7.75 6.97
C SER A 19 4.15 6.39 7.10
N PRO A 20 4.69 5.43 7.89
CA PRO A 20 4.07 4.11 8.04
C PRO A 20 2.61 4.19 8.52
N SER A 21 2.34 5.16 9.39
CA SER A 21 1.00 5.46 9.91
C SER A 21 0.04 5.92 8.81
N GLN A 22 0.50 6.79 7.90
CA GLN A 22 -0.30 7.23 6.75
C GLN A 22 -0.53 6.08 5.76
N VAL A 23 0.51 5.32 5.43
CA VAL A 23 0.43 4.14 4.54
C VAL A 23 -0.62 3.16 5.08
N LYS A 24 -0.61 2.87 6.38
CA LYS A 24 -1.59 2.01 7.05
C LYS A 24 -3.01 2.59 7.03
N ALA A 25 -3.17 3.88 7.25
CA ALA A 25 -4.47 4.55 7.20
C ALA A 25 -5.08 4.53 5.78
N ALA A 26 -4.26 4.83 4.77
CA ALA A 26 -4.66 4.79 3.37
C ALA A 26 -5.00 3.36 2.91
N TYR A 27 -4.17 2.38 3.29
CA TYR A 27 -4.44 0.96 3.05
C TYR A 27 -5.79 0.54 3.64
N LYS A 28 -6.05 0.88 4.91
CA LYS A 28 -7.32 0.54 5.56
C LYS A 28 -8.52 1.12 4.81
N ARG A 29 -8.44 2.39 4.40
CA ARG A 29 -9.48 3.04 3.57
C ARG A 29 -9.71 2.30 2.26
N LYS A 30 -8.64 2.09 1.49
CA LYS A 30 -8.69 1.43 0.17
C LYS A 30 -9.14 -0.03 0.24
N ALA A 31 -8.72 -0.76 1.28
CA ALA A 31 -9.15 -2.12 1.57
C ALA A 31 -10.65 -2.20 1.87
N TRP A 32 -11.18 -1.25 2.66
CA TRP A 32 -12.62 -1.13 2.93
C TRP A 32 -13.43 -0.74 1.69
N GLU A 33 -12.87 0.10 0.82
CA GLU A 33 -13.50 0.47 -0.47
C GLU A 33 -13.51 -0.70 -1.46
N SER A 34 -12.50 -1.58 -1.40
CA SER A 34 -12.35 -2.74 -2.28
C SER A 34 -12.81 -4.05 -1.62
N HIS A 35 -13.54 -3.97 -0.50
CA HIS A 35 -13.91 -5.17 0.25
C HIS A 35 -15.00 -5.95 -0.49
N PRO A 36 -14.80 -7.24 -0.83
CA PRO A 36 -15.71 -8.02 -1.67
C PRO A 36 -17.10 -8.24 -1.05
N ASP A 37 -17.27 -7.96 0.25
CA ASP A 37 -18.55 -7.98 0.95
C ASP A 37 -19.47 -6.81 0.57
N ARG A 38 -18.90 -5.69 0.11
CA ARG A 38 -19.67 -4.54 -0.40
C ARG A 38 -20.10 -4.71 -1.85
N PHE A 39 -19.58 -5.72 -2.54
CA PHE A 39 -19.80 -5.90 -3.97
C PHE A 39 -20.69 -7.11 -4.25
N PRO A 40 -21.67 -6.96 -5.17
CA PRO A 40 -22.43 -8.09 -5.68
C PRO A 40 -21.50 -9.08 -6.41
N ALA A 41 -21.96 -10.34 -6.57
CA ALA A 41 -21.12 -11.45 -7.04
C ALA A 41 -20.35 -11.19 -8.36
N HIS A 42 -20.87 -10.32 -9.24
CA HIS A 42 -20.22 -9.96 -10.50
C HIS A 42 -19.04 -8.99 -10.33
N GLU A 43 -19.03 -8.15 -9.29
CA GLU A 43 -17.95 -7.21 -9.01
C GLU A 43 -16.91 -7.76 -8.02
N LYS A 44 -17.19 -8.89 -7.36
CA LYS A 44 -16.25 -9.55 -6.42
C LYS A 44 -14.88 -9.79 -7.04
N VAL A 45 -14.82 -10.22 -8.29
CA VAL A 45 -13.55 -10.46 -9.01
C VAL A 45 -12.76 -9.16 -9.20
N SER A 46 -13.44 -8.06 -9.52
CA SER A 46 -12.80 -6.74 -9.65
C SER A 46 -12.32 -6.22 -8.30
N ALA A 47 -13.12 -6.40 -7.24
CA ALA A 47 -12.80 -6.03 -5.88
C ALA A 47 -11.58 -6.81 -5.35
N GLU A 48 -11.52 -8.11 -5.58
CA GLU A 48 -10.40 -8.97 -5.21
C GLU A 48 -9.10 -8.57 -5.94
N SER A 49 -9.19 -8.30 -7.25
CA SER A 49 -8.04 -7.83 -8.03
C SER A 49 -7.51 -6.50 -7.50
N LYS A 50 -8.38 -5.53 -7.22
CA LYS A 50 -8.03 -4.25 -6.59
C LYS A 50 -7.40 -4.44 -5.21
N PHE A 51 -8.00 -5.28 -4.37
CA PHE A 51 -7.49 -5.59 -3.03
C PHE A 51 -6.08 -6.17 -3.08
N LYS A 52 -5.82 -7.05 -4.05
CA LYS A 52 -4.49 -7.64 -4.28
C LYS A 52 -3.47 -6.58 -4.67
N SER A 53 -3.80 -5.69 -5.60
CA SER A 53 -2.92 -4.57 -6.00
C SER A 53 -2.63 -3.60 -4.83
N ILE A 54 -3.64 -3.27 -4.03
CA ILE A 54 -3.48 -2.40 -2.84
C ILE A 54 -2.59 -3.07 -1.79
N SER A 55 -2.73 -4.38 -1.59
CA SER A 55 -1.92 -5.15 -0.63
C SER A 55 -0.46 -5.28 -1.08
N GLU A 56 -0.22 -5.48 -2.38
CA GLU A 56 1.12 -5.50 -2.96
C GLU A 56 1.81 -4.14 -2.81
N ALA A 57 1.10 -3.06 -3.14
CA ALA A 57 1.58 -1.70 -2.94
C ALA A 57 1.94 -1.40 -1.48
N TYR A 58 1.08 -1.79 -0.54
CA TYR A 58 1.33 -1.65 0.89
C TYR A 58 2.57 -2.42 1.34
N SER A 59 2.71 -3.68 0.94
CA SER A 59 3.89 -4.49 1.25
C SER A 59 5.17 -3.89 0.68
N LEU A 60 5.15 -3.35 -0.55
CA LEU A 60 6.30 -2.68 -1.16
C LEU A 60 6.70 -1.40 -0.42
N LEU A 61 5.73 -0.55 -0.05
CA LEU A 61 6.02 0.67 0.72
C LEU A 61 6.49 0.35 2.12
N GLN A 62 5.85 -0.60 2.80
CA GLN A 62 6.26 -1.02 4.13
C GLN A 62 7.64 -1.68 4.10
N ALA A 63 7.92 -2.58 3.15
CA ALA A 63 9.23 -3.22 3.01
C ALA A 63 10.33 -2.20 2.68
N GLY A 64 10.08 -1.26 1.75
CA GLY A 64 11.03 -0.19 1.45
C GLY A 64 11.33 0.70 2.66
N GLN A 65 10.32 0.99 3.47
CA GLN A 65 10.45 1.80 4.68
C GLN A 65 11.13 1.03 5.81
N PHE A 66 10.87 -0.28 5.93
CA PHE A 66 11.49 -1.16 6.92
C PHE A 66 12.96 -1.44 6.59
N LEU A 67 13.27 -1.71 5.32
CA LEU A 67 14.64 -1.87 4.82
C LEU A 67 15.44 -0.57 5.01
N ALA A 68 14.85 0.60 4.74
CA ALA A 68 15.50 1.87 5.00
C ALA A 68 15.80 2.08 6.51
N PHE A 69 14.89 1.64 7.39
CA PHE A 69 15.08 1.75 8.83
C PHE A 69 16.27 0.91 9.32
N ILE A 70 16.33 -0.37 8.94
CA ILE A 70 17.46 -1.25 9.32
C ILE A 70 18.78 -0.83 8.68
N TYR A 71 18.78 -0.32 7.44
CA TYR A 71 20.01 0.15 6.80
C TYR A 71 20.57 1.40 7.50
N PHE A 72 19.70 2.35 7.87
CA PHE A 72 20.14 3.57 8.57
C PHE A 72 20.62 3.28 10.00
N GLU A 73 19.98 2.32 10.67
CA GLU A 73 20.30 1.93 12.05
C GLU A 73 21.57 1.07 12.14
N THR A 74 21.85 0.27 11.11
CA THR A 74 23.11 -0.50 11.01
C THR A 74 24.29 0.33 10.48
N ALA A 75 24.05 1.34 9.64
CA ALA A 75 25.10 2.22 9.12
C ALA A 75 25.52 3.37 10.06
N SER A 76 24.79 3.60 11.17
CA SER A 76 25.16 4.58 12.21
C SER A 76 25.94 3.97 13.39
N ARG A 77 26.57 2.79 13.21
CA ARG A 77 27.44 2.17 14.21
C ARG A 77 28.91 2.21 13.80
#